data_AF-A0A2M9C232-F1
#
_entry.id   AF-A0A2M9C232-F1
#
_cell.length_a   1.000
_cell.length_b   1.000
_cell.length_c   1.000
_cell.angle_alpha   90.00
_cell.angle_beta   90.00
_cell.angle_gamma   90.00
#
_symmetry.space_group_name_H-M   'P 1'
#
loop_
_entity.id
_entity.type
_entity.pdbx_description
1 polymer ?
#
loop_
_entity_poly.entity_id
_entity_poly.type
_entity_poly.pdbx_seq_one_letter_code
_entity_poly.pdbx_strand_id
1 'polypeptide(L)'
;MNYNQSQQRVQDLKRFYKNILWFGIVAFIIYFDDIFEKGIFNISQWNGSIILAIWGIILTVKAVKLFLLDSQWEKNVIEKEMRKSKEPIKF
;
A
#
# COMPACT_ATOMS: atom_id res chain seq x y z
N MET A 1 12.10 -18.61 14.24
CA MET A 1 11.06 -17.56 14.29
C MET A 1 11.76 -16.23 14.04
N ASN A 2 11.65 -15.67 12.83
CA ASN A 2 12.49 -14.55 12.39
C ASN A 2 11.83 -13.21 12.79
N TYR A 3 12.03 -12.80 14.05
CA TYR A 3 11.44 -11.59 14.64
C TYR A 3 11.76 -10.29 13.86
N ASN A 4 12.85 -10.26 13.09
CA ASN A 4 13.22 -9.11 12.26
C ASN A 4 12.24 -8.84 11.12
N GLN A 5 11.60 -9.88 10.58
CA GLN A 5 10.65 -9.74 9.48
C GLN A 5 9.36 -9.05 9.93
N SER A 6 8.85 -9.39 11.11
CA SER A 6 7.64 -8.79 11.69
C SER A 6 7.84 -7.30 12.00
N GLN A 7 9.02 -6.92 12.51
CA GLN A 7 9.38 -5.54 12.85
C GLN A 7 9.47 -4.65 11.59
N GLN A 8 10.11 -5.15 10.53
CA GLN A 8 10.20 -4.44 9.24
C GLN A 8 8.81 -4.19 8.64
N ARG A 9 7.90 -5.15 8.74
CA ARG A 9 6.53 -5.02 8.19
C ARG A 9 5.72 -3.94 8.90
N VAL A 10 5.80 -3.87 10.23
CA VAL A 10 5.13 -2.80 10.98
C VAL A 10 5.70 -1.43 10.62
N GLN A 11 7.02 -1.35 10.39
CA GLN A 11 7.67 -0.11 9.99
C GLN A 11 7.25 0.33 8.58
N ASP A 12 7.18 -0.59 7.62
CA ASP A 12 6.70 -0.32 6.26
C ASP A 12 5.23 0.08 6.24
N LEU A 13 4.38 -0.58 7.03
CA LEU A 13 2.97 -0.23 7.18
C LEU A 13 2.81 1.18 7.77
N LYS A 14 3.57 1.52 8.82
CA LYS A 14 3.58 2.89 9.40
C LYS A 14 4.00 3.93 8.37
N ARG A 15 5.03 3.64 7.56
CA ARG A 15 5.51 4.55 6.50
C ARG A 15 4.48 4.71 5.39
N PHE A 16 3.78 3.63 5.04
CA PHE A 16 2.70 3.65 4.06
C PHE A 16 1.52 4.50 4.53
N TYR A 17 1.06 4.31 5.77
CA TYR A 17 0.02 5.15 6.37
C TYR A 17 0.39 6.62 6.38
N LYS A 18 1.64 6.97 6.70
CA LYS A 18 2.13 8.35 6.64
C LYS A 18 2.02 8.95 5.23
N ASN A 19 2.34 8.17 4.20
CA ASN A 19 2.22 8.60 2.81
C ASN A 19 0.75 8.76 2.38
N ILE A 20 -0.16 7.87 2.80
CA ILE A 20 -1.60 8.01 2.53
C ILE A 20 -2.14 9.28 3.21
N LEU A 21 -1.77 9.51 4.47
CA LEU A 21 -2.18 10.71 5.20
C LEU A 21 -1.75 11.98 4.47
N TRP A 22 -0.49 12.04 4.05
CA TRP A 22 0.02 13.18 3.31
C TRP A 22 -0.67 13.36 1.96
N PHE A 23 -0.92 12.27 1.22
CA PHE A 23 -1.71 12.30 0.00
C PHE A 23 -3.12 12.84 0.24
N GLY A 24 -3.80 12.38 1.29
CA GLY A 24 -5.14 12.84 1.66
C GLY A 24 -5.17 14.33 1.98
N ILE A 25 -4.18 14.85 2.72
CA ILE A 25 -4.05 16.28 3.03
C ILE A 25 -3.85 17.10 1.75
N VAL A 26 -2.92 16.68 0.89
CA VAL A 26 -2.62 17.39 -0.37
C VAL A 26 -3.82 17.37 -1.32
N ALA A 27 -4.47 16.21 -1.47
CA ALA A 27 -5.68 16.08 -2.27
C ALA A 27 -6.80 16.96 -1.70
N PHE A 28 -7.00 16.95 -0.37
CA PHE A 28 -8.00 17.79 0.27
C PHE A 28 -7.76 19.26 -0.01
N ILE A 29 -6.53 19.78 0.17
CA ILE A 29 -6.20 21.19 -0.12
C ILE A 29 -6.52 21.56 -1.57
N ILE A 30 -6.15 20.69 -2.53
CA ILE A 30 -6.34 20.97 -3.96
C ILE A 30 -7.85 20.98 -4.33
N TYR A 31 -8.64 20.09 -3.74
CA TYR A 31 -10.08 20.00 -4.01
C TYR A 31 -10.95 20.85 -3.08
N PHE A 32 -10.37 21.43 -2.01
CA PHE A 32 -11.11 22.15 -0.98
C PHE A 32 -11.87 23.34 -1.59
N ASP A 33 -11.17 24.15 -2.38
CA ASP A 33 -11.75 25.34 -3.02
C ASP A 33 -12.85 24.96 -4.02
N ASP A 34 -12.62 23.93 -4.85
CA ASP A 34 -13.59 23.50 -5.87
C ASP A 34 -14.85 22.86 -5.24
N ILE A 35 -14.70 22.14 -4.11
CA ILE A 35 -15.81 21.55 -3.34
C ILE A 35 -16.66 22.63 -2.67
N PHE A 36 -16.04 23.62 -2.03
CA PHE A 36 -16.76 24.65 -1.28
C PHE A 36 -17.37 25.73 -2.18
N GLU A 37 -16.72 26.08 -3.29
CA GLU A 37 -17.11 27.22 -4.12
C GLU A 37 -18.08 26.85 -5.25
N LYS A 38 -18.00 25.61 -5.78
CA LYS A 38 -18.80 25.19 -6.96
C LYS A 38 -19.71 24.00 -6.73
N GLY A 39 -19.54 23.23 -5.65
CA GLY A 39 -20.35 22.04 -5.36
C GLY A 39 -20.29 20.94 -6.44
N ILE A 40 -19.41 21.08 -7.43
CA ILE A 40 -19.30 20.23 -8.61
C ILE A 40 -17.83 19.91 -8.80
N PHE A 41 -17.48 18.62 -8.85
CA PHE A 41 -16.13 18.15 -9.20
C PHE A 41 -15.83 18.51 -10.66
N ASN A 42 -15.33 19.72 -10.90
CA ASN A 42 -14.90 20.11 -12.24
C ASN A 42 -13.50 19.55 -12.49
N ILE A 43 -13.47 18.37 -13.11
CA ILE A 43 -12.27 17.66 -13.60
C ILE A 43 -11.50 18.48 -14.67
N SER A 44 -11.97 19.69 -15.00
CA SER A 44 -11.41 20.57 -16.02
C SER A 44 -10.03 21.17 -15.67
N GLN A 45 -9.58 21.14 -14.41
CA GLN A 45 -8.24 21.63 -14.04
C GLN A 45 -7.15 20.57 -14.30
N TRP A 46 -6.91 20.32 -15.58
CA TRP A 46 -6.11 19.20 -16.10
C TRP A 46 -4.63 19.16 -15.69
N ASN A 47 -4.03 20.28 -15.23
CA ASN A 47 -2.60 20.32 -14.90
C ASN A 47 -2.27 19.86 -13.46
N GLY A 48 -3.16 20.10 -12.48
CA GLY A 48 -2.94 19.69 -11.08
C GLY A 48 -3.37 18.25 -10.78
N SER A 49 -4.43 17.79 -11.46
CA SER A 49 -5.02 16.47 -11.22
C SER A 49 -4.16 15.29 -11.67
N ILE A 50 -3.28 15.46 -12.67
CA ILE A 50 -2.47 14.36 -13.22
C ILE A 50 -1.44 13.84 -12.20
N ILE A 51 -0.82 14.75 -11.45
CA ILE A 51 0.18 14.38 -10.43
C ILE A 51 -0.50 13.61 -9.29
N LEU A 52 -1.67 14.07 -8.84
CA LEU A 52 -2.48 13.36 -7.86
C LEU A 52 -2.93 11.99 -8.37
N ALA A 53 -3.32 11.87 -9.64
CA ALA A 53 -3.72 10.61 -10.23
C ALA A 53 -2.55 9.60 -10.26
N ILE A 54 -1.38 10.01 -10.74
CA ILE A 54 -0.18 9.17 -10.76
C ILE A 54 0.20 8.75 -9.34
N TRP A 55 0.19 9.70 -8.40
CA TRP A 55 0.57 9.42 -7.01
C TRP A 55 -0.44 8.48 -6.32
N GLY A 56 -1.73 8.64 -6.63
CA GLY A 56 -2.80 7.74 -6.20
C GLY A 56 -2.62 6.32 -6.74
N ILE A 57 -2.30 6.16 -8.03
CA ILE A 57 -2.01 4.84 -8.63
C ILE A 57 -0.83 4.17 -7.91
N ILE A 58 0.25 4.91 -7.65
CA ILE A 58 1.41 4.39 -6.91
C ILE A 58 1.02 3.92 -5.51
N LEU A 59 0.16 4.66 -4.80
CA LEU A 59 -0.33 4.26 -3.49
C LEU A 59 -1.21 3.01 -3.55
N THR A 60 -2.08 2.89 -4.55
CA THR A 60 -2.93 1.71 -4.76
C THR A 60 -2.09 0.47 -5.03
N VAL A 61 -1.08 0.55 -5.91
CA VAL A 61 -0.16 -0.57 -6.17
C VAL A 61 0.59 -0.95 -4.90
N LYS A 62 1.05 0.02 -4.10
CA LYS A 62 1.68 -0.24 -2.80
C LYS A 62 0.71 -0.91 -1.82
N ALA A 63 -0.55 -0.50 -1.78
CA ALA A 63 -1.58 -1.13 -0.93
C ALA A 63 -1.77 -2.60 -1.32
N VAL A 64 -2.00 -2.89 -2.60
CA VAL A 64 -2.17 -4.26 -3.12
C VAL A 64 -0.94 -5.11 -2.79
N LYS A 65 0.25 -4.55 -2.97
CA LYS A 65 1.49 -5.27 -2.65
C LYS A 65 1.59 -5.61 -1.16
N LEU A 66 1.30 -4.62 -0.30
CA LEU A 66 1.49 -4.72 1.15
C LEU A 66 0.39 -5.55 1.84
N PHE A 67 -0.83 -5.59 1.30
CA PHE A 67 -1.95 -6.34 1.86
C PHE A 67 -2.18 -7.71 1.19
N LEU A 68 -2.14 -7.80 -0.14
CA LEU A 68 -2.55 -9.00 -0.88
C LEU A 68 -1.36 -9.90 -1.27
N LEU A 69 -0.33 -9.32 -1.90
CA LEU A 69 0.83 -10.10 -2.35
C LEU A 69 1.66 -10.61 -1.16
N ASP A 70 1.78 -9.83 -0.10
CA ASP A 70 2.61 -10.18 1.04
C ASP A 70 2.04 -11.38 1.84
N SER A 71 0.72 -11.43 2.04
CA SER A 71 0.07 -12.53 2.79
C SER A 71 0.08 -13.85 2.01
N GLN A 72 -0.18 -13.80 0.69
CA GLN A 72 -0.09 -14.99 -0.16
C GLN A 72 1.36 -15.46 -0.36
N TRP A 73 2.30 -14.53 -0.51
CA TRP A 73 3.72 -14.87 -0.62
C TRP A 73 4.27 -15.48 0.67
N GLU A 74 3.98 -14.89 1.83
CA GLU A 74 4.40 -15.45 3.12
C GLU A 74 3.84 -16.85 3.34
N LYS A 75 2.55 -17.06 3.06
CA LYS A 75 1.93 -18.38 3.19
C LYS A 75 2.62 -19.43 2.32
N ASN A 76 2.94 -19.07 1.07
CA ASN A 76 3.67 -19.95 0.14
C ASN A 76 5.11 -20.26 0.60
N VAL A 77 5.81 -19.28 1.16
CA VAL A 77 7.18 -19.47 1.67
C VAL A 77 7.16 -20.38 2.90
N ILE A 78 6.24 -20.15 3.85
CA ILE A 78 6.08 -20.97 5.04
C ILE A 78 5.71 -22.41 4.64
N GLU A 79 4.81 -22.61 3.68
CA GLU A 79 4.42 -23.93 3.20
C GLU A 79 5.59 -24.67 2.50
N LYS A 80 6.39 -23.97 1.69
CA LYS A 80 7.61 -24.53 1.08
C LYS A 80 8.64 -24.94 2.12
N GLU A 81 8.89 -24.11 3.12
CA GLU A 81 9.84 -24.41 4.21
C GLU A 81 9.33 -25.55 5.11
N MET A 82 8.04 -25.59 5.44
CA MET A 82 7.43 -26.71 6.18
C MET A 82 7.48 -28.03 5.42
N ARG A 83 7.37 -28.01 4.08
CA ARG A 83 7.53 -29.21 3.24
C ARG A 83 8.96 -29.72 3.22
N LYS A 84 9.96 -28.83 3.15
CA LYS A 84 11.38 -29.22 3.24
C LYS A 84 11.74 -29.81 4.61
N SER A 85 11.15 -29.27 5.68
CA SER A 85 11.31 -29.80 7.05
C SER A 85 10.62 -31.15 7.28
N LYS A 86 9.71 -31.57 6.39
CA LYS A 86 8.92 -32.81 6.50
C LYS A 86 9.44 -33.92 5.57
N GLU A 87 10.65 -33.83 5.04
CA GLU A 87 11.25 -34.98 4.37
C GLU A 87 11.37 -36.14 5.38
N PRO A 88 10.75 -37.31 5.10
CA PRO A 88 10.82 -38.43 6.01
C PRO A 88 12.28 -38.86 6.14
N ILE A 89 12.77 -38.90 7.37
CA ILE A 89 14.04 -39.53 7.71
C ILE A 89 13.91 -40.97 7.21
N LYS A 90 14.59 -41.31 6.11
CA LYS A 90 14.65 -42.68 5.63
C LYS A 90 15.49 -43.47 6.64
N PHE A 91 14.83 -44.31 7.44
CA PHE A 91 15.46 -45.36 8.23
C PHE A 91 15.78 -46.55 7.33
#